data_AF-A4FAQ9-F1
#
_entry.id   AF-A4FAQ9-F1
#
_cell.length_a   1.000
_cell.length_b   1.000
_cell.length_c   1.000
_cell.angle_alpha   90.00
_cell.angle_beta   90.00
_cell.angle_gamma   90.00
#
_symmetry.space_group_name_H-M   'P 1'
#
loop_
_entity.id
_entity.type
_entity.pdbx_description
1 polymer ?
#
loop_
_entity_poly.entity_id
_entity_poly.type
_entity_poly.pdbx_seq_one_letter_code
_entity_poly.pdbx_strand_id
1 'polypeptide(L)'
;MVFALKSAIRQAGRTDLFAVAGVGVEISTTYRTALVPDFVVLNTRPLANSFQASEVVLAGEIWSPGNSGRERKDKFAAYEQAGVPFFWSIAQDLGGPTELAAYRLEDGRYVCEATAEAGQGRFGIAACPVAVELDITALRP
;
A
#
# COMPACT_ATOMS: atom_id res chain seq x y z
N MET A 1 -1.03 -2.98 -9.97
CA MET A 1 -0.78 -3.50 -8.58
C MET A 1 -1.83 -4.48 -8.05
N VAL A 2 -3.10 -4.08 -7.97
CA VAL A 2 -4.18 -4.85 -7.28
C VAL A 2 -4.28 -6.32 -7.73
N PHE A 3 -4.01 -6.62 -9.00
CA PHE A 3 -4.03 -7.99 -9.52
C PHE A 3 -3.02 -8.92 -8.84
N ALA A 4 -1.80 -8.44 -8.56
CA ALA A 4 -0.76 -9.22 -7.88
C ALA A 4 -1.20 -9.54 -6.44
N LEU A 5 -1.71 -8.54 -5.72
CA LEU A 5 -2.26 -8.71 -4.37
C LEU A 5 -3.45 -9.67 -4.36
N LYS A 6 -4.43 -9.52 -5.26
CA LYS A 6 -5.57 -10.45 -5.39
C LYS A 6 -5.10 -11.88 -5.66
N SER A 7 -4.11 -12.05 -6.52
CA SER A 7 -3.55 -13.37 -6.85
C SER A 7 -2.84 -14.00 -5.66
N ALA A 8 -2.06 -13.22 -4.89
CA ALA A 8 -1.38 -13.68 -3.69
C ALA A 8 -2.36 -14.03 -2.56
N ILE A 9 -3.36 -13.17 -2.31
CA ILE A 9 -4.44 -13.40 -1.33
C ILE A 9 -5.17 -14.72 -1.64
N ARG A 10 -5.54 -14.93 -2.91
CA ARG A 10 -6.21 -16.16 -3.36
C ARG A 10 -5.31 -17.39 -3.19
N GLN A 11 -4.03 -17.30 -3.56
CA GLN A 11 -3.07 -18.41 -3.42
C GLN A 11 -2.83 -18.77 -1.95
N ALA A 12 -2.83 -17.78 -1.06
CA ALA A 12 -2.74 -17.97 0.39
C ALA A 12 -4.05 -18.51 1.01
N GLY A 13 -5.12 -18.71 0.23
CA GLY A 13 -6.41 -19.20 0.71
C GLY A 13 -7.16 -18.21 1.61
N ARG A 14 -6.78 -16.93 1.61
CA ARG A 14 -7.43 -15.90 2.44
C ARG A 14 -8.74 -15.44 1.80
N THR A 15 -9.84 -15.57 2.55
CA THR A 15 -11.20 -15.18 2.12
C THR A 15 -11.72 -13.92 2.81
N ASP A 16 -10.94 -13.40 3.75
CA ASP A 16 -11.21 -12.24 4.61
C ASP A 16 -10.42 -10.99 4.19
N LEU A 17 -9.58 -11.09 3.14
CA LEU A 17 -8.79 -9.98 2.61
C LEU A 17 -9.24 -9.56 1.22
N PHE A 18 -9.29 -8.26 0.97
CA PHE A 18 -9.79 -7.69 -0.28
C PHE A 18 -8.87 -6.59 -0.78
N ALA A 19 -8.14 -6.86 -1.87
CA ALA A 19 -7.35 -5.83 -2.55
C ALA A 19 -8.22 -5.01 -3.49
N VAL A 20 -8.24 -3.68 -3.31
CA VAL A 20 -9.04 -2.72 -4.09
C VAL A 20 -8.24 -1.45 -4.36
N ALA A 21 -8.74 -0.62 -5.27
CA ALA A 21 -8.18 0.69 -5.63
C ALA A 21 -9.30 1.74 -5.64
N GLY A 22 -8.92 3.02 -5.52
CA GLY A 22 -9.87 4.14 -5.63
C GLY A 22 -10.87 4.24 -4.46
N VAL A 23 -10.51 3.72 -3.29
CA VAL A 23 -11.31 3.84 -2.06
C VAL A 23 -10.65 4.81 -1.10
N GLY A 24 -11.47 5.55 -0.34
CA GLY A 24 -11.00 6.42 0.72
C GLY A 24 -10.61 5.65 1.98
N VAL A 25 -9.60 6.17 2.68
CA VAL A 25 -9.17 5.73 4.00
C VAL A 25 -9.35 6.90 4.96
N GLU A 26 -10.20 6.70 5.97
CA GLU A 26 -10.51 7.71 6.97
C GLU A 26 -9.38 7.77 8.00
N ILE A 27 -8.49 8.75 7.84
CA ILE A 27 -7.31 8.96 8.69
C ILE A 27 -7.69 9.69 9.98
N SER A 28 -8.62 10.64 9.89
CA SER A 28 -9.14 11.33 11.07
C SER A 28 -10.62 11.59 10.95
N THR A 29 -11.38 10.99 11.86
CA THR A 29 -12.81 11.26 12.03
C THR A 29 -13.03 12.67 12.58
N THR A 30 -12.22 13.09 13.56
CA THR A 30 -12.28 14.44 14.18
C THR A 30 -12.06 15.55 13.16
N TYR A 31 -11.07 15.40 12.28
CA TYR A 31 -10.74 16.42 11.26
C TYR A 31 -11.40 16.15 9.90
N ARG A 32 -12.20 15.09 9.78
CA ARG A 32 -12.83 14.63 8.53
C ARG A 32 -11.82 14.52 7.37
N THR A 33 -10.63 14.03 7.70
CA THR A 33 -9.55 13.83 6.72
C THR A 33 -9.61 12.40 6.23
N ALA A 34 -9.83 12.24 4.92
CA ALA A 34 -9.67 10.97 4.24
C ALA A 34 -8.59 11.09 3.16
N LEU A 35 -7.77 10.05 3.02
CA LEU A 35 -6.83 9.90 1.91
C LEU A 35 -7.35 8.88 0.93
N VAL A 36 -7.03 9.05 -0.35
CA VAL A 36 -7.34 8.05 -1.38
C VAL A 36 -6.00 7.47 -1.87
N PRO A 37 -5.54 6.36 -1.30
CA PRO A 37 -4.37 5.64 -1.82
C PRO A 37 -4.65 5.03 -3.19
N ASP A 38 -3.58 4.79 -3.95
CA ASP A 38 -3.67 4.12 -5.25
C ASP A 38 -4.22 2.68 -5.12
N PHE A 39 -3.88 2.00 -4.02
CA PHE A 39 -4.45 0.71 -3.68
C PHE A 39 -4.43 0.44 -2.18
N VAL A 40 -5.34 -0.44 -1.74
CA VAL A 40 -5.38 -0.96 -0.37
C VAL A 40 -5.63 -2.46 -0.37
N VAL A 41 -5.32 -3.08 0.77
CA VAL A 41 -5.93 -4.35 1.17
C VAL A 41 -6.79 -4.10 2.39
N LEU A 42 -8.04 -4.53 2.33
CA LEU A 42 -9.02 -4.43 3.40
C LEU A 42 -9.18 -5.77 4.11
N ASN A 43 -9.51 -5.74 5.41
CA ASN A 43 -9.97 -6.90 6.19
C ASN A 43 -11.50 -7.00 6.26
N THR A 44 -12.20 -6.16 5.50
CA THR A 44 -13.66 -6.10 5.40
C THR A 44 -14.09 -6.14 3.93
N ARG A 45 -15.35 -6.50 3.68
CA ARG A 45 -15.88 -6.54 2.31
C ARG A 45 -15.96 -5.13 1.73
N PRO A 46 -15.49 -4.91 0.49
CA PRO A 46 -15.45 -3.58 -0.12
C PRO A 46 -16.83 -3.16 -0.65
N LEU A 47 -17.77 -2.87 0.25
CA LEU A 47 -19.14 -2.46 -0.09
C LEU A 47 -19.36 -0.95 -0.03
N ALA A 48 -18.35 -0.20 0.44
CA ALA A 48 -18.35 1.25 0.58
C ALA A 48 -17.25 1.90 -0.27
N ASN A 49 -17.31 3.23 -0.40
CA ASN A 49 -16.30 4.04 -1.09
C ASN A 49 -15.24 4.62 -0.14
N SER A 50 -15.44 4.52 1.18
CA SER A 50 -14.47 4.86 2.21
C SER A 50 -14.51 3.83 3.34
N PHE A 51 -13.37 3.66 4.01
CA PHE A 51 -13.17 2.70 5.10
C PHE A 51 -12.40 3.35 6.24
N GLN A 52 -12.63 2.88 7.47
CA GLN A 52 -11.80 3.26 8.62
C GLN A 52 -10.36 2.78 8.43
N ALA A 53 -9.39 3.49 8.98
CA ALA A 53 -8.00 3.03 8.95
C ALA A 53 -7.82 1.63 9.56
N SER A 54 -8.63 1.26 10.56
CA SER A 54 -8.64 -0.08 11.18
C SER A 54 -9.15 -1.21 10.25
N GLU A 55 -9.84 -0.84 9.18
CA GLU A 55 -10.31 -1.78 8.15
C GLU A 55 -9.27 -1.99 7.03
N VAL A 56 -8.21 -1.18 7.03
CA VAL A 56 -7.12 -1.21 6.05
C VAL A 56 -5.93 -1.92 6.66
N VAL A 57 -5.50 -3.03 6.05
CA VAL A 57 -4.30 -3.77 6.49
C VAL A 57 -3.06 -3.38 5.70
N LEU A 58 -3.20 -2.93 4.45
CA LEU A 58 -2.11 -2.40 3.62
C LEU A 58 -2.61 -1.16 2.89
N ALA A 59 -1.87 -0.06 2.92
CA ALA A 59 -2.04 1.09 2.05
C ALA A 59 -0.84 1.22 1.10
N GLY A 60 -1.10 1.57 -0.15
CA GLY A 60 -0.08 1.69 -1.18
C GLY A 60 -0.22 2.96 -1.99
N GLU A 61 0.90 3.66 -2.14
CA GLU A 61 1.00 4.92 -2.88
C GLU A 61 2.02 4.79 -3.99
N ILE A 62 1.67 5.33 -5.17
CA ILE A 62 2.49 5.37 -6.37
C ILE A 62 2.84 6.83 -6.66
N TRP A 63 4.09 7.18 -6.44
CA TRP A 63 4.61 8.54 -6.54
C TRP A 63 5.11 8.83 -7.95
N SER A 64 4.41 9.72 -8.65
CA SER A 64 4.90 10.32 -9.88
C SER A 64 5.99 11.37 -9.59
N PRO A 65 6.78 11.77 -10.61
CA PRO A 65 7.77 12.85 -10.46
C PRO A 65 7.15 14.18 -10.02
N GLY A 66 5.85 14.39 -10.28
CA GLY A 66 5.12 15.59 -9.87
C GLY A 66 4.72 15.62 -8.40
N ASN A 67 4.72 14.49 -7.69
CA ASN A 67 4.36 14.46 -6.27
C ASN A 67 5.46 15.07 -5.42
N SER A 68 5.12 16.13 -4.68
CA SER A 68 6.08 16.84 -3.84
C SER A 68 6.60 15.96 -2.70
N GLY A 69 7.85 16.16 -2.29
CA GLY A 69 8.39 15.45 -1.12
C GLY A 69 7.61 15.72 0.17
N ARG A 70 6.90 16.85 0.26
CA ARG A 70 6.02 17.16 1.38
C ARG A 70 4.77 16.28 1.39
N GLU A 71 4.10 16.16 0.25
CA GLU A 71 2.92 15.30 0.09
C GLU A 71 3.23 13.84 0.47
N ARG A 72 4.36 13.31 -0.02
CA ARG A 72 4.79 11.94 0.30
C ARG A 72 4.97 11.74 1.81
N LYS A 73 5.64 12.68 2.47
CA LYS A 73 5.88 12.65 3.93
C LYS A 73 4.59 12.78 4.73
N ASP A 74 3.70 13.68 4.33
CA ASP A 74 2.44 13.92 5.03
C ASP A 74 1.52 12.69 4.93
N LYS A 75 1.42 12.06 3.75
CA LYS A 75 0.66 10.81 3.57
C LYS A 75 1.28 9.63 4.34
N PHE A 76 2.60 9.47 4.29
CA PHE A 76 3.30 8.43 5.07
C PHE A 76 3.00 8.57 6.58
N ALA A 77 3.17 9.77 7.12
CA ALA A 77 2.90 10.05 8.53
C ALA A 77 1.43 9.87 8.90
N ALA A 78 0.50 10.20 7.98
CA ALA A 78 -0.92 10.00 8.18
C ALA A 78 -1.29 8.52 8.35
N TYR A 79 -0.79 7.63 7.48
CA TYR A 79 -1.05 6.19 7.62
C TYR A 79 -0.36 5.59 8.87
N GLU A 80 0.84 6.06 9.21
CA GLU A 80 1.56 5.64 10.42
C GLU A 80 0.75 5.97 11.67
N GLN A 81 0.31 7.22 11.80
CA GLN A 81 -0.49 7.70 12.92
C GLN A 81 -1.87 7.04 13.00
N ALA A 82 -2.45 6.71 11.84
CA ALA A 82 -3.72 6.01 11.75
C ALA A 82 -3.61 4.51 12.08
N GLY A 83 -2.40 3.99 12.26
CA GLY A 83 -2.16 2.61 12.67
C GLY A 83 -2.31 1.57 11.56
N VAL A 84 -2.18 1.97 10.29
CA VAL A 84 -2.27 1.02 9.17
C VAL A 84 -1.07 0.06 9.21
N PRO A 85 -1.27 -1.27 9.31
CA PRO A 85 -0.19 -2.22 9.59
C PRO A 85 0.94 -2.26 8.56
N PHE A 86 0.62 -2.09 7.28
CA PHE A 86 1.60 -2.11 6.20
C PHE A 86 1.46 -0.90 5.28
N PHE A 87 2.58 -0.37 4.82
CA PHE A 87 2.62 0.72 3.85
C PHE A 87 3.60 0.41 2.73
N TRP A 88 3.16 0.56 1.47
CA TRP A 88 4.02 0.43 0.30
C TRP A 88 4.20 1.78 -0.37
N SER A 89 5.46 2.22 -0.48
CA SER A 89 5.86 3.41 -1.21
C SER A 89 6.48 3.00 -2.54
N ILE A 90 5.87 3.38 -3.65
CA ILE A 90 6.37 3.02 -4.98
C ILE A 90 6.71 4.30 -5.72
N ALA A 91 7.97 4.49 -6.07
CA ALA A 91 8.37 5.57 -6.96
C ALA A 91 8.15 5.13 -8.42
N GLN A 92 7.69 6.05 -9.27
CA GLN A 92 7.60 5.83 -10.72
C GLN A 92 8.08 7.03 -11.51
N ASP A 93 8.50 6.77 -12.74
CA ASP A 93 8.78 7.78 -13.77
C ASP A 93 7.86 7.57 -14.99
N LEU A 94 8.21 8.18 -16.13
CA LEU A 94 7.42 8.04 -17.37
C LEU A 94 7.46 6.61 -17.96
N GLY A 95 8.46 5.80 -17.61
CA GLY A 95 8.64 4.42 -18.03
C GLY A 95 7.98 3.39 -17.11
N GLY A 96 7.63 3.79 -15.87
CA GLY A 96 6.90 2.97 -14.91
C GLY A 96 7.54 2.97 -13.52
N PRO A 97 7.22 1.98 -12.68
CA PRO A 97 7.77 1.87 -11.33
C PRO A 97 9.29 1.68 -11.33
N THR A 98 9.99 2.48 -10.54
CA THR A 98 11.45 2.52 -10.44
C THR A 98 11.96 1.95 -9.12
N GLU A 99 11.21 2.13 -8.04
CA GLU A 99 11.58 1.72 -6.69
C GLU A 99 10.33 1.34 -5.90
N LEU A 100 10.43 0.32 -5.05
CA LEU A 100 9.45 -0.04 -4.04
C LEU A 100 10.12 -0.10 -2.67
N ALA A 101 9.53 0.53 -1.67
CA ALA A 101 9.86 0.36 -0.26
C ALA A 101 8.61 -0.14 0.50
N ALA A 102 8.75 -1.28 1.18
CA ALA A 102 7.69 -1.92 1.95
C ALA A 102 7.96 -1.78 3.44
N TYR A 103 6.99 -1.20 4.14
CA TYR A 103 7.07 -0.89 5.55
C TYR A 103 6.07 -1.71 6.37
N ARG A 104 6.50 -2.13 7.56
CA ARG A 104 5.64 -2.69 8.61
C ARG A 104 5.55 -1.70 9.76
N LEU A 105 4.36 -1.54 10.32
CA LEU A 105 4.17 -0.77 11.55
C LEU A 105 4.61 -1.61 12.76
N GLU A 106 5.63 -1.13 13.47
CA GLU A 106 6.15 -1.73 14.70
C GLU A 106 6.21 -0.64 15.78
N ASP A 107 5.59 -0.89 16.94
CA ASP A 107 5.54 0.07 18.06
C ASP A 107 5.12 1.49 17.66
N GLY A 108 4.18 1.59 16.72
CA GLY A 108 3.64 2.86 16.23
C GLY A 108 4.55 3.62 15.25
N ARG A 109 5.58 2.95 14.70
CA ARG A 109 6.48 3.49 13.68
C ARG A 109 6.63 2.55 12.51
N TYR A 110 6.73 3.11 11.32
CA TYR A 110 7.03 2.32 10.13
C TYR A 110 8.51 1.95 10.07
N VAL A 111 8.77 0.64 10.03
CA VAL A 111 10.08 0.04 9.80
C VAL A 111 10.12 -0.44 8.36
N CYS A 112 11.11 0.00 7.59
CA CYS A 112 11.34 -0.50 6.23
C CYS A 112 11.91 -1.91 6.30
N GLU A 113 11.18 -2.90 5.77
CA GLU A 113 11.63 -4.29 5.81
C GLU A 113 12.19 -4.78 4.48
N ALA A 114 11.75 -4.18 3.38
CA ALA A 114 12.17 -4.58 2.05
C ALA A 114 12.19 -3.37 1.12
N THR A 115 13.22 -3.34 0.28
CA THR A 115 13.30 -2.44 -0.87
C THR A 115 13.56 -3.25 -2.13
N ALA A 116 13.13 -2.71 -3.27
CA ALA A 116 13.45 -3.26 -4.57
C ALA A 116 13.56 -2.16 -5.63
N GLU A 117 14.48 -2.37 -6.56
CA GLU A 117 14.73 -1.47 -7.68
C GLU A 117 14.34 -2.11 -9.02
N ALA A 118 14.09 -1.26 -10.02
CA ALA A 118 13.75 -1.72 -11.35
C ALA A 118 14.88 -2.54 -11.95
N GLY A 119 14.55 -3.70 -12.53
CA GLY A 119 15.54 -4.62 -13.10
C GLY A 119 16.12 -5.64 -12.11
N GLN A 120 15.77 -5.58 -10.82
CA GLN A 120 16.18 -6.59 -9.83
C GLN A 120 15.53 -7.97 -10.06
N GLY A 121 14.46 -8.03 -10.84
CA GLY A 121 13.66 -9.24 -11.07
C GLY A 121 12.63 -9.47 -9.96
N ARG A 122 12.22 -10.73 -9.77
CA ARG A 122 11.25 -11.11 -8.74
C ARG A 122 11.87 -11.13 -7.35
N PHE A 123 11.16 -10.58 -6.37
CA PHE A 123 11.57 -10.58 -4.97
C PHE A 123 10.36 -10.79 -4.05
N GLY A 124 10.61 -11.33 -2.86
CA GLY A 124 9.59 -11.59 -1.85
C GLY A 124 9.42 -10.39 -0.90
N ILE A 125 8.17 -10.02 -0.62
CA ILE A 125 7.79 -8.98 0.34
C ILE A 125 7.02 -9.62 1.50
N ALA A 126 7.61 -9.59 2.69
CA ALA A 126 6.99 -10.05 3.93
C ALA A 126 6.22 -8.93 4.67
N ALA A 127 6.52 -7.65 4.40
CA ALA A 127 5.75 -6.50 4.86
C ALA A 127 4.43 -6.37 4.07
N CYS A 128 3.57 -7.38 4.20
CA CYS A 128 2.32 -7.52 3.49
C CYS A 128 1.41 -8.47 4.28
N PRO A 129 0.06 -8.30 4.25
CA PRO A 129 -0.85 -9.22 4.95
C PRO A 129 -0.79 -10.68 4.47
N VAL A 130 -0.23 -10.91 3.28
CA VAL A 130 0.19 -12.21 2.75
C VAL A 130 1.52 -12.01 2.04
N ALA A 131 2.47 -12.95 2.14
CA ALA A 131 3.73 -12.83 1.41
C ALA A 131 3.45 -12.73 -0.10
N VAL A 132 4.08 -11.75 -0.77
CA VAL A 132 3.94 -11.54 -2.22
C VAL A 132 5.31 -11.66 -2.86
N GLU A 133 5.40 -12.41 -3.95
CA GLU A 133 6.54 -12.37 -4.85
C GLU A 133 6.15 -11.56 -6.08
N LEU A 134 6.89 -10.48 -6.38
CA LEU A 134 6.60 -9.61 -7.51
C LEU A 134 7.87 -9.09 -8.16
N ASP A 135 7.75 -8.70 -9.43
CA ASP A 135 8.73 -7.89 -10.14
C ASP A 135 8.13 -6.49 -10.28
N ILE A 136 8.83 -5.45 -9.83
CA ILE A 136 8.27 -4.09 -9.84
C ILE A 136 8.00 -3.59 -11.27
N THR A 137 8.77 -4.06 -12.25
CA THR A 137 8.62 -3.64 -13.66
C THR A 137 7.39 -4.27 -14.33
N ALA A 138 6.87 -5.37 -13.75
CA ALA A 138 5.63 -6.00 -14.17
C ALA A 138 4.39 -5.30 -13.60
N LEU A 139 4.56 -4.33 -12.69
CA LEU A 139 3.48 -3.55 -12.13
C LEU A 139 3.01 -2.53 -13.16
N ARG A 140 1.85 -2.81 -13.77
CA ARG A 140 1.11 -1.82 -14.57
C ARG A 140 0.32 -0.88 -13.63
N PRO A 141 0.24 0.43 -13.95
CA PRO A 141 -0.75 1.33 -13.37
C PRO A 141 -2.16 0.78 -13.57
#